data_AF-A0A0B4EKN7-F1
#
_entry.id   AF-A0A0B4EKN7-F1
#
_cell.length_a   1.000
_cell.length_b   1.000
_cell.length_c   1.000
_cell.angle_alpha   90.00
_cell.angle_beta   90.00
_cell.angle_gamma   90.00
#
_symmetry.space_group_name_H-M   'P 1'
#
loop_
_entity.id
_entity.type
_entity.pdbx_description
1 polymer ?
#
loop_
_entity_poly.entity_id
_entity_poly.type
_entity_poly.pdbx_seq_one_letter_code
_entity_poly.pdbx_strand_id
1 'polypeptide(L)'
;MLKERKAALDEETKERKAADKALEKSLIDTYNGLNNRLLDEVGTRAKEDAKLATKIKKEENARKLKDDEHDKDIAANKDAIQTEIVERTKAVLAEENARKKADEALQAALDEEIERSKAKDDEHDEGIAANKDAIQTEIAERTKAVLAEENARKKADEALQAALDKEIKRSKAKDDEHDKGITANKQAIDAEVERSKAKDDEHDKGITANKEAIDAEVARSTAEDLKHDKGIADNKKAIEELRRDSEEGIASVAAMSVLDFKGAPVGRVGIGAAIGGYRGKQAVAVGMAFAPSENLNFTGKVGLSTDDIRNSAYGVGVNYFF
;
A
#
# COMPACT_ATOMS: atom_id res chain seq x y z
N MET A 1 -148.71 -93.91 131.61
CA MET A 1 -147.40 -94.30 131.04
C MET A 1 -147.41 -94.61 129.53
N LEU A 2 -148.53 -94.98 128.88
CA LEU A 2 -148.54 -95.23 127.42
C LEU A 2 -149.06 -94.07 126.54
N LYS A 3 -149.79 -93.09 127.10
CA LYS A 3 -150.33 -91.94 126.34
C LYS A 3 -149.30 -90.84 126.02
N GLU A 4 -148.32 -90.62 126.90
CA GLU A 4 -147.32 -89.53 126.72
C GLU A 4 -146.23 -89.87 125.70
N ARG A 5 -145.87 -91.16 125.53
CA ARG A 5 -144.90 -91.59 124.49
C ARG A 5 -145.40 -91.40 123.06
N LYS A 6 -146.72 -91.40 122.85
CA LYS A 6 -147.32 -91.22 121.52
C LYS A 6 -147.26 -89.75 121.06
N ALA A 7 -147.45 -88.81 121.99
CA ALA A 7 -147.36 -87.38 121.69
C ALA A 7 -145.92 -86.96 121.31
N ALA A 8 -144.90 -87.50 121.97
CA ALA A 8 -143.50 -87.21 121.64
C ALA A 8 -143.07 -87.75 120.25
N LEU A 9 -143.58 -88.92 119.87
CA LEU A 9 -143.31 -89.53 118.55
C LEU A 9 -144.00 -88.73 117.43
N ASP A 10 -145.21 -88.24 117.67
CA ASP A 10 -145.95 -87.41 116.72
C ASP A 10 -145.27 -86.03 116.52
N GLU A 11 -144.65 -85.45 117.56
CA GLU A 11 -143.85 -84.21 117.49
C GLU A 11 -142.55 -84.41 116.69
N GLU A 12 -141.77 -85.47 116.98
CA GLU A 12 -140.53 -85.81 116.26
C GLU A 12 -140.81 -86.08 114.77
N THR A 13 -141.91 -86.75 114.45
CA THR A 13 -142.31 -87.01 113.06
C THR A 13 -142.66 -85.72 112.31
N LYS A 14 -143.19 -84.72 113.02
CA LYS A 14 -143.51 -83.39 112.48
C LYS A 14 -142.25 -82.57 112.24
N GLU A 15 -141.30 -82.60 113.18
CA GLU A 15 -140.00 -81.94 113.05
C GLU A 15 -139.15 -82.55 111.95
N ARG A 16 -139.10 -83.89 111.82
CA ARG A 16 -138.42 -84.57 110.71
C ARG A 16 -139.03 -84.23 109.36
N LYS A 17 -140.37 -84.20 109.25
CA LYS A 17 -141.04 -83.73 108.02
C LYS A 17 -140.73 -82.27 107.69
N ALA A 18 -140.57 -81.40 108.69
CA ALA A 18 -140.18 -80.02 108.47
C ALA A 18 -138.71 -79.89 108.04
N ALA A 19 -137.81 -80.69 108.64
CA ALA A 19 -136.39 -80.76 108.29
C ALA A 19 -136.16 -81.33 106.89
N ASP A 20 -136.84 -82.41 106.50
CA ASP A 20 -136.77 -82.99 105.15
C ASP A 20 -137.25 -82.00 104.10
N LYS A 21 -138.34 -81.27 104.38
CA LYS A 21 -138.86 -80.21 103.48
C LYS A 21 -137.91 -79.01 103.37
N ALA A 22 -137.20 -78.67 104.45
CA ALA A 22 -136.17 -77.63 104.45
C ALA A 22 -134.90 -78.07 103.69
N LEU A 23 -134.52 -79.35 103.82
CA LEU A 23 -133.41 -79.95 103.08
C LEU A 23 -133.72 -80.05 101.58
N GLU A 24 -134.92 -80.50 101.22
CA GLU A 24 -135.39 -80.55 99.83
C GLU A 24 -135.39 -79.15 99.20
N LYS A 25 -135.90 -78.14 99.92
CA LYS A 25 -135.84 -76.75 99.48
C LYS A 25 -134.39 -76.26 99.32
N SER A 26 -133.50 -76.59 100.25
CA SER A 26 -132.07 -76.24 100.18
C SER A 26 -131.35 -76.88 98.99
N LEU A 27 -131.63 -78.17 98.71
CA LEU A 27 -131.12 -78.89 97.54
C LEU A 27 -131.62 -78.27 96.24
N ILE A 28 -132.91 -77.94 96.16
CA ILE A 28 -133.51 -77.29 94.98
C ILE A 28 -132.93 -75.89 94.79
N ASP A 29 -132.81 -75.09 95.84
CA ASP A 29 -132.22 -73.74 95.79
C ASP A 29 -130.74 -73.80 95.37
N THR A 30 -129.99 -74.79 95.87
CA THR A 30 -128.58 -75.03 95.50
C THR A 30 -128.46 -75.50 94.05
N TYR A 31 -129.29 -76.45 93.62
CA TYR A 31 -129.36 -76.93 92.24
C TYR A 31 -129.68 -75.80 91.27
N ASN A 32 -130.71 -75.00 91.58
CA ASN A 32 -131.10 -73.85 90.76
C ASN A 32 -130.00 -72.78 90.73
N GLY A 33 -129.35 -72.51 91.88
CA GLY A 33 -128.23 -71.56 91.97
C GLY A 33 -127.01 -72.01 91.16
N LEU A 34 -126.64 -73.29 91.23
CA LEU A 34 -125.59 -73.90 90.40
C LEU A 34 -125.93 -73.85 88.92
N ASN A 35 -127.17 -74.19 88.56
CA ASN A 35 -127.60 -74.24 87.17
C ASN A 35 -127.65 -72.84 86.55
N ASN A 36 -128.10 -71.83 87.30
CA ASN A 36 -128.06 -70.44 86.86
C ASN A 36 -126.62 -69.94 86.72
N ARG A 37 -125.72 -70.23 87.67
CA ARG A 37 -124.29 -69.90 87.55
C ARG A 37 -123.64 -70.58 86.35
N LEU A 38 -123.99 -71.84 86.07
CA LEU A 38 -123.49 -72.56 84.90
C LEU A 38 -124.00 -71.93 83.61
N LEU A 39 -125.29 -71.57 83.54
CA LEU A 39 -125.89 -70.84 82.42
C LEU A 39 -125.19 -69.49 82.18
N ASP A 40 -124.93 -68.73 83.24
CA ASP A 40 -124.24 -67.44 83.18
C ASP A 40 -122.79 -67.60 82.73
N GLU A 41 -122.08 -68.60 83.23
CA GLU A 41 -120.68 -68.86 82.85
C GLU A 41 -120.57 -69.37 81.41
N VAL A 42 -121.45 -70.28 80.99
CA VAL A 42 -121.54 -70.73 79.58
C VAL A 42 -121.87 -69.54 78.67
N GLY A 43 -122.81 -68.68 79.07
CA GLY A 43 -123.15 -67.47 78.32
C GLY A 43 -122.00 -66.46 78.26
N THR A 44 -121.20 -66.35 79.32
CA THR A 44 -120.02 -65.47 79.38
C THR A 44 -118.90 -66.01 78.49
N ARG A 45 -118.57 -67.31 78.59
CA ARG A 45 -117.57 -67.96 77.72
C ARG A 45 -117.96 -67.90 76.26
N ALA A 46 -119.23 -68.15 75.94
CA ALA A 46 -119.71 -68.04 74.56
C ALA A 46 -119.50 -66.63 73.98
N LYS A 47 -119.71 -65.57 74.78
CA LYS A 47 -119.43 -64.18 74.37
C LYS A 47 -117.93 -63.92 74.22
N GLU A 48 -117.09 -64.48 75.09
CA GLU A 48 -115.63 -64.36 75.00
C GLU A 48 -115.04 -65.11 73.81
N ASP A 49 -115.50 -66.34 73.56
CA ASP A 49 -115.13 -67.14 72.38
C ASP A 49 -115.55 -66.43 71.09
N ALA A 50 -116.74 -65.83 71.05
CA ALA A 50 -117.18 -65.01 69.91
C ALA A 50 -116.28 -63.78 69.70
N LYS A 51 -115.84 -63.10 70.76
CA LYS A 51 -114.88 -62.00 70.68
C LYS A 51 -113.52 -62.47 70.19
N LEU A 52 -113.03 -63.61 70.68
CA LEU A 52 -111.75 -64.19 70.27
C LEU A 52 -111.79 -64.62 68.80
N ALA A 53 -112.83 -65.32 68.37
CA ALA A 53 -113.05 -65.69 66.97
C ALA A 53 -113.07 -64.46 66.05
N THR A 54 -113.68 -63.36 66.50
CA THR A 54 -113.68 -62.09 65.77
C THR A 54 -112.27 -61.47 65.68
N LYS A 55 -111.49 -61.50 66.77
CA LYS A 55 -110.09 -61.03 66.77
C LYS A 55 -109.21 -61.87 65.85
N ILE A 56 -109.33 -63.20 65.90
CA ILE A 56 -108.57 -64.12 65.05
C ILE A 56 -108.87 -63.84 63.57
N LYS A 57 -110.14 -63.70 63.18
CA LYS A 57 -110.49 -63.36 61.78
C LYS A 57 -109.95 -62.00 61.34
N LYS A 58 -109.98 -60.99 62.23
CA LYS A 58 -109.40 -59.67 61.93
C LYS A 58 -107.87 -59.76 61.74
N GLU A 59 -107.19 -60.49 62.61
CA GLU A 59 -105.74 -60.70 62.54
C GLU A 59 -105.35 -61.51 61.29
N GLU A 60 -106.10 -62.57 60.95
CA GLU A 60 -105.90 -63.36 59.73
C GLU A 60 -106.01 -62.48 58.47
N ASN A 61 -107.06 -61.65 58.39
CA ASN A 61 -107.24 -60.73 57.28
C ASN A 61 -106.13 -59.66 57.24
N ALA A 62 -105.71 -59.12 58.39
CA ALA A 62 -104.65 -58.13 58.45
C ALA A 62 -103.30 -58.70 58.01
N ARG A 63 -102.99 -59.96 58.35
CA ARG A 63 -101.78 -60.66 57.89
C ARG A 63 -101.83 -60.94 56.40
N LYS A 64 -102.95 -61.44 55.88
CA LYS A 64 -103.14 -61.66 54.44
C LYS A 64 -102.90 -60.38 53.63
N LEU A 65 -103.46 -59.26 54.07
CA LEU A 65 -103.25 -57.96 53.41
C LEU A 65 -101.78 -57.53 53.43
N LYS A 66 -101.06 -57.76 54.55
CA LYS A 66 -99.63 -57.46 54.64
C LYS A 66 -98.78 -58.39 53.78
N ASP A 67 -99.11 -59.67 53.71
CA ASP A 67 -98.42 -60.63 52.86
C ASP A 67 -98.62 -60.24 51.38
N ASP A 68 -99.84 -59.86 50.98
CA ASP A 68 -100.13 -59.34 49.65
C ASP A 68 -99.35 -58.03 49.34
N GLU A 69 -99.16 -57.17 50.34
CA GLU A 69 -98.37 -55.94 50.22
C GLU A 69 -96.87 -56.24 50.07
N HIS A 70 -96.33 -57.14 50.91
CA HIS A 70 -94.95 -57.61 50.80
C HIS A 70 -94.68 -58.31 49.46
N ASP A 71 -95.60 -59.12 48.96
CA ASP A 71 -95.46 -59.79 47.66
C ASP A 71 -95.38 -58.78 46.51
N LYS A 72 -96.17 -57.70 46.57
CA LYS A 72 -96.08 -56.58 45.62
C LYS A 72 -94.74 -55.86 45.72
N ASP A 73 -94.26 -55.58 46.92
CA ASP A 73 -92.97 -54.93 47.15
C ASP A 73 -91.80 -55.79 46.65
N ILE A 74 -91.84 -57.11 46.88
CA ILE A 74 -90.85 -58.07 46.37
C ILE A 74 -90.87 -58.09 44.84
N ALA A 75 -92.05 -58.12 44.22
CA ALA A 75 -92.17 -58.06 42.77
C ALA A 75 -91.61 -56.76 42.19
N ALA A 76 -91.96 -55.61 42.79
CA ALA A 76 -91.46 -54.30 42.38
C ALA A 76 -89.93 -54.20 42.53
N ASN A 77 -89.37 -54.68 43.64
CA ASN A 77 -87.92 -54.72 43.84
C ASN A 77 -87.21 -55.63 42.85
N LYS A 78 -87.81 -56.79 42.52
CA LYS A 78 -87.28 -57.70 41.51
C LYS A 78 -87.21 -57.02 40.14
N ASP A 79 -88.27 -56.31 39.75
CA ASP A 79 -88.33 -55.59 38.48
C ASP A 79 -87.33 -54.42 38.45
N ALA A 80 -87.18 -53.69 39.56
CA ALA A 80 -86.20 -52.60 39.69
C ALA A 80 -84.76 -53.11 39.57
N ILE A 81 -84.41 -54.20 40.29
CA ILE A 81 -83.09 -54.84 40.20
C ILE A 81 -82.84 -55.33 38.77
N GLN A 82 -83.83 -55.95 38.13
CA GLN A 82 -83.68 -56.43 36.75
C GLN A 82 -83.45 -55.27 35.78
N THR A 83 -84.14 -54.15 35.96
CA THR A 83 -83.95 -52.93 35.18
C THR A 83 -82.54 -52.37 35.37
N GLU A 84 -82.09 -52.24 36.62
CA GLU A 84 -80.75 -51.75 36.95
C GLU A 84 -79.64 -52.64 36.37
N ILE A 85 -79.81 -53.98 36.41
CA ILE A 85 -78.88 -54.92 35.78
C ILE A 85 -78.77 -54.63 34.28
N VAL A 86 -79.91 -54.50 33.59
CA VAL A 86 -79.93 -54.24 32.15
C VAL A 86 -79.27 -52.90 31.81
N GLU A 87 -79.54 -51.86 32.58
CA GLU A 87 -78.94 -50.53 32.38
C GLU A 87 -77.43 -50.55 32.61
N ARG A 88 -76.96 -51.17 33.70
CA ARG A 88 -75.52 -51.31 33.99
C ARG A 88 -74.82 -52.13 32.93
N THR A 89 -75.41 -53.22 32.44
CA THR A 89 -74.83 -54.01 31.34
C THR A 89 -74.69 -53.17 30.06
N LYS A 90 -75.71 -52.37 29.71
CA LYS A 90 -75.64 -51.48 28.55
C LYS A 90 -74.56 -50.41 28.72
N ALA A 91 -74.45 -49.82 29.91
CA ALA A 91 -73.43 -48.79 30.20
C ALA A 91 -72.00 -49.36 30.11
N VAL A 92 -71.77 -50.56 30.66
CA VAL A 92 -70.47 -51.25 30.58
C VAL A 92 -70.11 -51.57 29.12
N LEU A 93 -71.05 -52.10 28.33
CA LEU A 93 -70.82 -52.37 26.91
C LEU A 93 -70.55 -51.08 26.12
N ALA A 94 -71.22 -49.98 26.44
CA ALA A 94 -70.97 -48.69 25.78
C ALA A 94 -69.57 -48.16 26.10
N GLU A 95 -69.15 -48.23 27.37
CA GLU A 95 -67.80 -47.84 27.83
C GLU A 95 -66.72 -48.72 27.18
N GLU A 96 -66.90 -50.04 27.14
CA GLU A 96 -65.97 -50.97 26.51
C GLU A 96 -65.78 -50.66 25.01
N ASN A 97 -66.88 -50.42 24.30
CA ASN A 97 -66.83 -50.03 22.89
C ASN A 97 -66.19 -48.65 22.68
N ALA A 98 -66.42 -47.70 23.59
CA ALA A 98 -65.79 -46.38 23.53
C ALA A 98 -64.28 -46.46 23.74
N ARG A 99 -63.81 -47.26 24.72
CA ARG A 99 -62.39 -47.51 24.96
C ARG A 99 -61.72 -48.18 23.77
N LYS A 100 -62.35 -49.22 23.21
CA LYS A 100 -61.81 -49.90 22.03
C LYS A 100 -61.62 -48.95 20.85
N LYS A 101 -62.59 -48.07 20.58
CA LYS A 101 -62.48 -47.03 19.54
C LYS A 101 -61.38 -46.01 19.85
N ALA A 102 -61.22 -45.64 21.12
CA ALA A 102 -60.17 -44.71 21.53
C ALA A 102 -58.78 -45.34 21.36
N ASP A 103 -58.61 -46.61 21.71
CA ASP A 103 -57.36 -47.36 21.54
C ASP A 103 -57.03 -47.53 20.05
N GLU A 104 -58.02 -47.87 19.21
CA GLU A 104 -57.85 -47.95 17.75
C GLU A 104 -57.43 -46.59 17.15
N ALA A 105 -58.05 -45.49 17.60
CA ALA A 105 -57.69 -44.15 17.15
C ALA A 105 -56.30 -43.72 17.61
N LEU A 106 -55.90 -44.06 18.84
CA LEU A 106 -54.57 -43.78 19.36
C LEU A 106 -53.51 -44.58 18.60
N GLN A 107 -53.77 -45.86 18.31
CA GLN A 107 -52.85 -46.69 17.54
C GLN A 107 -52.64 -46.12 16.13
N ALA A 108 -53.72 -45.72 15.45
CA ALA A 108 -53.62 -45.09 14.12
C ALA A 108 -52.79 -43.79 14.16
N ALA A 109 -53.01 -42.94 15.17
CA ALA A 109 -52.25 -41.69 15.32
C ALA A 109 -50.76 -41.95 15.62
N LEU A 110 -50.44 -42.99 16.40
CA LEU A 110 -49.06 -43.39 16.67
C LEU A 110 -48.38 -43.93 15.41
N ASP A 111 -49.07 -44.77 14.63
CA ASP A 111 -48.53 -45.32 13.39
C ASP A 111 -48.26 -44.20 12.36
N GLU A 112 -49.18 -43.23 12.23
CA GLU A 112 -48.98 -42.04 11.37
C GLU A 112 -47.78 -41.20 11.82
N GLU A 113 -47.59 -40.98 13.12
CA GLU A 113 -46.46 -40.20 13.63
C GLU A 113 -45.12 -40.91 13.48
N ILE A 114 -45.11 -42.24 13.64
CA ILE A 114 -43.92 -43.07 13.40
C ILE A 114 -43.49 -42.97 11.93
N GLU A 115 -44.44 -43.11 10.99
CA GLU A 115 -44.13 -43.02 9.56
C GLU A 115 -43.69 -41.60 9.17
N ARG A 116 -44.33 -40.57 9.71
CA ARG A 116 -43.90 -39.17 9.52
C ARG A 116 -42.47 -38.95 10.03
N SER A 117 -42.15 -39.48 11.20
CA SER A 117 -40.82 -39.31 11.81
C SER A 117 -39.74 -40.03 11.02
N LYS A 118 -39.98 -41.28 10.61
CA LYS A 118 -39.07 -42.02 9.73
C LYS A 118 -38.81 -41.28 8.42
N ALA A 119 -39.85 -40.80 7.75
CA ALA A 119 -39.70 -40.07 6.49
C ALA A 119 -38.84 -38.81 6.66
N LYS A 120 -38.98 -38.09 7.77
CA LYS A 120 -38.13 -36.93 8.08
C LYS A 120 -36.70 -37.31 8.40
N ASP A 121 -36.49 -38.40 9.13
CA ASP A 121 -35.15 -38.91 9.43
C ASP A 121 -34.43 -39.33 8.14
N ASP A 122 -35.13 -40.00 7.22
CA ASP A 122 -34.62 -40.33 5.88
C ASP A 122 -34.25 -39.06 5.08
N GLU A 123 -35.13 -38.05 5.05
CA GLU A 123 -34.85 -36.75 4.40
C GLU A 123 -33.62 -36.05 5.01
N HIS A 124 -33.49 -36.10 6.34
CA HIS A 124 -32.33 -35.53 7.04
C HIS A 124 -31.04 -36.29 6.73
N ASP A 125 -31.08 -37.63 6.71
CA ASP A 125 -29.93 -38.48 6.40
C ASP A 125 -29.45 -38.26 4.95
N GLU A 126 -30.37 -38.16 4.00
CA GLU A 126 -30.07 -37.78 2.62
C GLU A 126 -29.42 -36.38 2.54
N GLY A 127 -29.97 -35.40 3.25
CA GLY A 127 -29.43 -34.04 3.33
C GLY A 127 -28.02 -33.99 3.95
N ILE A 128 -27.78 -34.78 5.00
CA ILE A 128 -26.47 -34.91 5.65
C ILE A 128 -25.46 -35.56 4.69
N ALA A 129 -25.85 -36.62 3.98
CA ALA A 129 -24.99 -37.28 3.00
C ALA A 129 -24.62 -36.33 1.86
N ALA A 130 -25.61 -35.63 1.28
CA ALA A 130 -25.37 -34.65 0.22
C ALA A 130 -24.45 -33.51 0.66
N ASN A 131 -24.65 -32.96 1.87
CA ASN A 131 -23.78 -31.92 2.41
C ASN A 131 -22.36 -32.43 2.66
N LYS A 132 -22.21 -33.67 3.14
CA LYS A 132 -20.90 -34.29 3.32
C LYS A 132 -20.14 -34.40 2.00
N ASP A 133 -20.80 -34.86 0.95
CA ASP A 133 -20.20 -35.00 -0.38
C ASP A 133 -19.85 -33.63 -1.01
N ALA A 134 -20.72 -32.64 -0.84
CA ALA A 134 -20.46 -31.26 -1.28
C ALA A 134 -19.24 -30.65 -0.56
N ILE A 135 -19.14 -30.81 0.77
CA ILE A 135 -18.00 -30.34 1.55
C ILE A 135 -16.71 -31.05 1.14
N GLN A 136 -16.75 -32.37 0.92
CA GLN A 136 -15.58 -33.13 0.47
C GLN A 136 -15.10 -32.66 -0.92
N THR A 137 -16.04 -32.39 -1.83
CA THR A 137 -15.74 -31.86 -3.17
C THR A 137 -15.10 -30.48 -3.07
N GLU A 138 -15.70 -29.56 -2.31
CA GLU A 138 -15.17 -28.20 -2.09
C GLU A 138 -13.76 -28.23 -1.48
N ILE A 139 -13.51 -29.10 -0.48
CA ILE A 139 -12.19 -29.27 0.12
C ILE A 139 -11.16 -29.74 -0.92
N ALA A 140 -11.52 -30.71 -1.75
CA ALA A 140 -10.64 -31.24 -2.79
C ALA A 140 -10.32 -30.17 -3.85
N GLU A 141 -11.31 -29.40 -4.28
CA GLU A 141 -11.14 -28.31 -5.25
C GLU A 141 -10.27 -27.18 -4.67
N ARG A 142 -10.56 -26.72 -3.44
CA ARG A 142 -9.75 -25.69 -2.77
C ARG A 142 -8.31 -26.13 -2.57
N THR A 143 -8.08 -27.40 -2.23
CA THR A 143 -6.73 -27.93 -2.06
C THR A 143 -5.95 -27.89 -3.38
N LYS A 144 -6.59 -28.28 -4.50
CA LYS A 144 -5.98 -28.16 -5.84
C LYS A 144 -5.67 -26.72 -6.20
N ALA A 145 -6.61 -25.79 -5.95
CA ALA A 145 -6.43 -24.38 -6.26
C ALA A 145 -5.28 -23.76 -5.45
N VAL A 146 -5.19 -24.05 -4.14
CA VAL A 146 -4.11 -23.57 -3.26
C VAL A 146 -2.75 -24.11 -3.72
N LEU A 147 -2.66 -25.41 -4.04
CA LEU A 147 -1.42 -26.00 -4.56
C LEU A 147 -1.00 -25.41 -5.91
N ALA A 148 -1.96 -25.11 -6.79
CA ALA A 148 -1.67 -24.47 -8.07
C ALA A 148 -1.11 -23.05 -7.88
N GLU A 149 -1.75 -22.25 -7.02
CA GLU A 149 -1.31 -20.90 -6.67
C GLU A 149 0.08 -20.92 -6.00
N GLU A 150 0.32 -21.83 -5.06
CA GLU A 150 1.62 -21.97 -4.39
C GLU A 150 2.74 -22.28 -5.40
N ASN A 151 2.49 -23.21 -6.33
CA ASN A 151 3.46 -23.55 -7.37
C ASN A 151 3.67 -22.41 -8.37
N ALA A 152 2.63 -21.64 -8.70
CA ALA A 152 2.75 -20.47 -9.56
C ALA A 152 3.62 -19.37 -8.92
N ARG A 153 3.42 -19.11 -7.62
CA ARG A 153 4.23 -18.16 -6.85
C ARG A 153 5.69 -18.58 -6.77
N LYS A 154 5.96 -19.85 -6.44
CA LYS A 154 7.34 -20.39 -6.42
C LYS A 154 8.06 -20.17 -7.76
N LYS A 155 7.41 -20.47 -8.88
CA LYS A 155 7.98 -20.23 -10.21
C LYS A 155 8.21 -18.74 -10.51
N ALA A 156 7.28 -17.89 -10.09
CA ALA A 156 7.42 -16.43 -10.27
C ALA A 156 8.60 -15.89 -9.45
N ASP A 157 8.76 -16.33 -8.20
CA ASP A 157 9.86 -15.94 -7.32
C ASP A 157 11.21 -16.42 -7.87
N GLU A 158 11.29 -17.67 -8.35
CA GLU A 158 12.49 -18.19 -9.03
C GLU A 158 12.86 -17.39 -10.28
N ALA A 159 11.86 -17.07 -11.12
CA ALA A 159 12.07 -16.27 -12.32
C ALA A 159 12.52 -14.84 -12.00
N LEU A 160 11.94 -14.23 -10.96
CA LEU A 160 12.32 -12.90 -10.50
C LEU A 160 13.76 -12.90 -9.95
N GLN A 161 14.12 -13.90 -9.15
CA GLN A 161 15.47 -14.05 -8.61
C GLN A 161 16.50 -14.18 -9.75
N ALA A 162 16.22 -15.03 -10.75
CA ALA A 162 17.09 -15.20 -11.91
C ALA A 162 17.25 -13.91 -12.73
N ALA A 163 16.18 -13.12 -12.88
CA ALA A 163 16.22 -11.83 -13.56
C ALA A 163 17.06 -10.79 -12.79
N LEU A 164 16.91 -10.74 -11.45
CA LEU A 164 17.71 -9.88 -10.58
C LEU A 164 19.19 -10.24 -10.63
N ASP A 165 19.54 -11.53 -10.54
CA ASP A 165 20.92 -11.98 -10.60
C ASP A 165 21.58 -11.62 -11.94
N LYS A 166 20.84 -11.77 -13.05
CA LYS A 166 21.29 -11.37 -14.38
C LYS A 166 21.54 -9.85 -14.47
N GLU A 167 20.65 -9.04 -13.91
CA GLU A 167 20.78 -7.59 -13.92
C GLU A 167 21.95 -7.11 -13.05
N ILE A 168 22.13 -7.69 -11.86
CA ILE A 168 23.28 -7.42 -10.99
C ILE A 168 24.59 -7.77 -11.69
N LYS A 169 24.64 -8.89 -12.41
CA LYS A 169 25.84 -9.28 -13.17
C LYS A 169 26.10 -8.29 -14.32
N ARG A 170 25.06 -7.85 -15.01
CA ARG A 170 25.15 -6.88 -16.11
C ARG A 170 25.64 -5.52 -15.61
N SER A 171 25.08 -5.02 -14.52
CA SER A 171 25.45 -3.71 -13.96
C SER A 171 26.90 -3.72 -13.47
N LYS A 172 27.31 -4.74 -12.70
CA LYS A 172 28.71 -4.88 -12.26
C LYS A 172 29.70 -4.89 -13.42
N ALA A 173 29.41 -5.64 -14.49
CA ALA A 173 30.27 -5.66 -15.66
C ALA A 173 30.35 -4.30 -16.36
N LYS A 174 29.26 -3.52 -16.37
CA LYS A 174 29.23 -2.17 -16.91
C LYS A 174 30.00 -1.18 -16.04
N ASP A 175 29.89 -1.29 -14.73
CA ASP A 175 30.66 -0.48 -13.80
C ASP A 175 32.16 -0.75 -13.96
N ASP A 176 32.58 -2.03 -14.10
CA ASP A 176 33.97 -2.39 -14.40
C ASP A 176 34.48 -1.80 -15.75
N GLU A 177 33.62 -1.78 -16.79
CA GLU A 177 33.94 -1.16 -18.08
C GLU A 177 34.10 0.37 -17.94
N HIS A 178 33.19 1.02 -17.20
CA HIS A 178 33.25 2.45 -16.95
C HIS A 178 34.49 2.83 -16.13
N ASP A 179 34.82 2.08 -15.09
CA ASP A 179 36.01 2.33 -14.25
C ASP A 179 37.31 2.23 -15.06
N LYS A 180 37.40 1.25 -15.97
CA LYS A 180 38.50 1.16 -16.94
C LYS A 180 38.54 2.36 -17.86
N GLY A 181 37.39 2.78 -18.41
CA GLY A 181 37.28 3.95 -19.28
C GLY A 181 37.70 5.25 -18.58
N ILE A 182 37.25 5.44 -17.34
CA ILE A 182 37.63 6.59 -16.49
C ILE A 182 39.15 6.58 -16.24
N THR A 183 39.71 5.42 -15.90
CA THR A 183 41.16 5.26 -15.67
C THR A 183 41.97 5.60 -16.92
N ALA A 184 41.56 5.08 -18.09
CA ALA A 184 42.22 5.34 -19.36
C ALA A 184 42.12 6.83 -19.75
N ASN A 185 40.94 7.45 -19.59
CA ASN A 185 40.77 8.87 -19.85
C ASN A 185 41.61 9.73 -18.91
N LYS A 186 41.70 9.36 -17.63
CA LYS A 186 42.57 10.04 -16.67
C LYS A 186 44.03 9.99 -17.12
N GLN A 187 44.53 8.82 -17.54
CA GLN A 187 45.89 8.68 -18.05
C GLN A 187 46.12 9.51 -19.32
N ALA A 188 45.16 9.55 -20.24
CA ALA A 188 45.25 10.35 -21.46
C ALA A 188 45.29 11.86 -21.17
N ILE A 189 44.46 12.32 -20.22
CA ILE A 189 44.46 13.72 -19.77
C ILE A 189 45.80 14.06 -19.11
N ASP A 190 46.27 13.22 -18.18
CA ASP A 190 47.56 13.44 -17.49
C ASP A 190 48.71 13.50 -18.52
N ALA A 191 48.70 12.64 -19.54
CA ALA A 191 49.68 12.67 -20.63
C ALA A 191 49.60 13.93 -21.51
N GLU A 192 48.40 14.40 -21.85
CA GLU A 192 48.21 15.62 -22.66
C GLU A 192 48.61 16.87 -21.87
N VAL A 193 48.37 16.91 -20.56
CA VAL A 193 48.83 17.98 -19.67
C VAL A 193 50.36 18.03 -19.67
N GLU A 194 51.04 16.90 -19.52
CA GLU A 194 52.51 16.85 -19.56
C GLU A 194 53.06 17.24 -20.94
N ARG A 195 52.45 16.76 -22.03
CA ARG A 195 52.82 17.16 -23.39
C ARG A 195 52.66 18.67 -23.61
N SER A 196 51.55 19.24 -23.15
CA SER A 196 51.25 20.67 -23.32
C SER A 196 52.25 21.53 -22.56
N LYS A 197 52.53 21.21 -21.29
CA LYS A 197 53.56 21.91 -20.50
C LYS A 197 54.93 21.87 -21.19
N ALA A 198 55.34 20.70 -21.68
CA ALA A 198 56.63 20.57 -22.37
C ALA A 198 56.70 21.43 -23.65
N LYS A 199 55.58 21.57 -24.37
CA LYS A 199 55.47 22.43 -25.54
C LYS A 199 55.46 23.91 -25.18
N ASP A 200 54.78 24.29 -24.11
CA ASP A 200 54.79 25.66 -23.60
C ASP A 200 56.22 26.05 -23.17
N ASP A 201 56.94 25.18 -22.47
CA ASP A 201 58.36 25.38 -22.11
C ASP A 201 59.27 25.54 -23.36
N GLU A 202 59.01 24.79 -24.43
CA GLU A 202 59.75 24.89 -25.70
C GLU A 202 59.46 26.23 -26.40
N HIS A 203 58.18 26.63 -26.45
CA HIS A 203 57.76 27.91 -27.01
C HIS A 203 58.33 29.08 -26.20
N ASP A 204 58.31 29.04 -24.87
CA ASP A 204 58.87 30.09 -24.01
C ASP A 204 60.38 30.27 -24.23
N LYS A 205 61.12 29.16 -24.38
CA LYS A 205 62.55 29.20 -24.76
C LYS A 205 62.73 29.81 -26.14
N GLY A 206 61.92 29.42 -27.12
CA GLY A 206 61.96 29.96 -28.48
C GLY A 206 61.66 31.46 -28.52
N ILE A 207 60.65 31.93 -27.79
CA ILE A 207 60.30 33.34 -27.64
C ILE A 207 61.46 34.11 -27.00
N THR A 208 62.04 33.57 -25.92
CA THR A 208 63.19 34.18 -25.25
C THR A 208 64.39 34.31 -26.19
N ALA A 209 64.75 33.25 -26.91
CA ALA A 209 65.86 33.27 -27.87
C ALA A 209 65.60 34.26 -29.02
N ASN A 210 64.38 34.28 -29.56
CA ASN A 210 64.00 35.25 -30.60
C ASN A 210 64.07 36.68 -30.09
N LYS A 211 63.64 36.93 -28.85
CA LYS A 211 63.74 38.23 -28.21
C LYS A 211 65.20 38.68 -28.10
N GLU A 212 66.10 37.81 -27.63
CA GLU A 212 67.54 38.09 -27.56
C GLU A 212 68.14 38.36 -28.94
N ALA A 213 67.77 37.58 -29.95
CA ALA A 213 68.24 37.77 -31.33
C ALA A 213 67.77 39.11 -31.92
N ILE A 214 66.51 39.50 -31.68
CA ILE A 214 65.98 40.80 -32.10
C ILE A 214 66.70 41.93 -31.36
N ASP A 215 66.86 41.83 -30.05
CA ASP A 215 67.54 42.85 -29.23
C ASP A 215 69.01 43.01 -29.70
N ALA A 216 69.70 41.92 -30.04
CA ALA A 216 71.04 41.92 -30.62
C ALA A 216 71.09 42.54 -32.03
N GLU A 217 70.13 42.21 -32.90
CA GLU A 217 70.04 42.75 -34.25
C GLU A 217 69.75 44.25 -34.24
N VAL A 218 68.85 44.71 -33.35
CA VAL A 218 68.56 46.13 -33.15
C VAL A 218 69.81 46.87 -32.67
N ALA A 219 70.58 46.30 -31.73
CA ALA A 219 71.82 46.89 -31.27
C ALA A 219 72.86 46.98 -32.41
N ARG A 220 72.98 45.92 -33.23
CA ARG A 220 73.87 45.87 -34.39
C ARG A 220 73.48 46.90 -35.45
N SER A 221 72.20 46.95 -35.83
CA SER A 221 71.70 47.89 -36.84
C SER A 221 71.90 49.33 -36.39
N THR A 222 71.60 49.64 -35.12
CA THR A 222 71.83 50.98 -34.55
C THR A 222 73.31 51.37 -34.60
N ALA A 223 74.22 50.43 -34.33
CA ALA A 223 75.66 50.68 -34.38
C ALA A 223 76.17 50.90 -35.82
N GLU A 224 75.69 50.11 -36.78
CA GLU A 224 76.02 50.28 -38.21
C GLU A 224 75.41 51.58 -38.76
N ASP A 225 74.18 51.94 -38.40
CA ASP A 225 73.54 53.20 -38.79
C ASP A 225 74.35 54.40 -38.29
N LEU A 226 74.80 54.38 -37.02
CA LEU A 226 75.69 55.42 -36.48
C LEU A 226 77.03 55.52 -37.22
N LYS A 227 77.56 54.40 -37.71
CA LYS A 227 78.80 54.35 -38.48
C LYS A 227 78.59 54.88 -39.90
N HIS A 228 77.48 54.51 -40.53
CA HIS A 228 77.07 55.05 -41.83
C HIS A 228 76.83 56.55 -41.73
N ASP A 229 76.12 57.03 -40.71
CA ASP A 229 75.88 58.46 -40.48
C ASP A 229 77.19 59.24 -40.34
N LYS A 230 78.15 58.71 -39.57
CA LYS A 230 79.50 59.29 -39.48
C LYS A 230 80.22 59.29 -40.82
N GLY A 231 80.21 58.16 -41.53
CA GLY A 231 80.84 58.05 -42.85
C GLY A 231 80.22 59.00 -43.88
N ILE A 232 78.90 59.19 -43.85
CA ILE A 232 78.18 60.17 -44.67
C ILE A 232 78.60 61.59 -44.29
N ALA A 233 78.69 61.91 -43.00
CA ALA A 233 79.13 63.22 -42.54
C ALA A 233 80.59 63.53 -42.94
N ASP A 234 81.49 62.57 -42.78
CA ASP A 234 82.89 62.67 -43.18
C ASP A 234 83.03 62.83 -44.71
N ASN A 235 82.31 62.00 -45.48
CA ASN A 235 82.28 62.13 -46.94
C ASN A 235 81.71 63.48 -47.38
N LYS A 236 80.64 63.96 -46.73
CA LYS A 236 80.07 65.28 -47.01
C LYS A 236 81.11 66.38 -46.79
N LYS A 237 81.87 66.32 -45.69
CA LYS A 237 82.95 67.27 -45.40
C LYS A 237 84.08 67.17 -46.43
N ALA A 238 84.52 65.96 -46.77
CA ALA A 238 85.56 65.74 -47.77
C ALA A 238 85.14 66.23 -49.17
N ILE A 239 83.87 66.08 -49.55
CA ILE A 239 83.32 66.61 -50.81
C ILE A 239 83.28 68.14 -50.79
N GLU A 240 82.89 68.76 -49.67
CA GLU A 240 82.91 70.22 -49.51
C GLU A 240 84.34 70.77 -49.58
N GLU A 241 85.31 70.11 -48.94
CA GLU A 241 86.74 70.45 -49.02
C GLU A 241 87.27 70.26 -50.45
N LEU A 242 87.05 69.11 -51.09
CA LEU A 242 87.46 68.85 -52.47
C LEU A 242 86.85 69.86 -53.44
N ARG A 243 85.57 70.21 -53.24
CA ARG A 243 84.90 71.24 -54.04
C ARG A 243 85.59 72.59 -53.85
N ARG A 244 85.94 72.96 -52.63
CA ARG A 244 86.67 74.20 -52.33
C ARG A 244 88.05 74.20 -52.97
N ASP A 245 88.81 73.13 -52.80
CA ASP A 245 90.16 72.99 -53.35
C ASP A 245 90.16 72.98 -54.88
N SER A 246 89.18 72.34 -55.50
CA SER A 246 88.99 72.39 -56.95
C SER A 246 88.60 73.79 -57.43
N GLU A 247 87.73 74.51 -56.73
CA GLU A 247 87.35 75.88 -57.08
C GLU A 247 88.55 76.83 -56.97
N GLU A 248 89.37 76.67 -55.94
CA GLU A 248 90.61 77.42 -55.72
C GLU A 248 91.70 77.08 -56.75
N GLY A 249 91.89 75.80 -57.09
CA GLY A 249 92.82 75.35 -58.12
C GLY A 249 92.45 75.84 -59.52
N ILE A 250 91.16 75.82 -59.88
CA ILE A 250 90.68 76.37 -61.16
C ILE A 250 90.87 77.89 -61.19
N ALA A 251 90.64 78.61 -60.08
CA ALA A 251 90.93 80.04 -60.00
C ALA A 251 92.43 80.33 -60.24
N SER A 252 93.33 79.51 -59.68
CA SER A 252 94.78 79.59 -59.90
C SER A 252 95.16 79.38 -61.36
N VAL A 253 94.58 78.38 -62.04
CA VAL A 253 94.80 78.15 -63.47
C VAL A 253 94.21 79.28 -64.31
N ALA A 254 93.03 79.80 -63.97
CA ALA A 254 92.44 80.96 -64.63
C ALA A 254 93.37 82.18 -64.53
N ALA A 255 93.95 82.45 -63.35
CA ALA A 255 94.94 83.51 -63.14
C ALA A 255 96.20 83.29 -64.01
N MET A 256 96.72 82.06 -64.08
CA MET A 256 97.89 81.72 -64.91
C MET A 256 97.62 81.83 -66.41
N SER A 257 96.38 81.59 -66.84
CA SER A 257 95.99 81.67 -68.25
C SER A 257 96.00 83.12 -68.77
N VAL A 258 95.72 84.09 -67.90
CA VAL A 258 95.79 85.53 -68.23
C VAL A 258 97.22 85.99 -68.49
N LEU A 259 98.23 85.30 -67.95
CA LEU A 259 99.63 85.61 -68.25
C LEU A 259 99.98 85.22 -69.69
N ASP A 260 99.96 86.16 -70.63
CA ASP A 260 100.41 85.90 -72.00
C ASP A 260 101.90 86.27 -72.17
N PHE A 261 102.73 85.27 -72.48
CA PHE A 261 104.16 85.43 -72.74
C PHE A 261 104.54 85.15 -74.20
N LYS A 262 103.56 85.10 -75.12
CA LYS A 262 103.78 84.82 -76.55
C LYS A 262 104.66 85.84 -77.29
N GLY A 263 105.06 86.94 -76.64
CA GLY A 263 105.91 88.00 -77.21
C GLY A 263 107.16 88.33 -76.40
N ALA A 264 107.71 87.41 -75.60
CA ALA A 264 108.94 87.66 -74.83
C ALA A 264 110.15 87.93 -75.78
N PRO A 265 110.83 89.10 -75.70
CA PRO A 265 111.96 89.42 -76.59
C PRO A 265 113.15 88.46 -76.40
N VAL A 266 113.78 88.08 -77.51
CA VAL A 266 114.93 87.14 -77.55
C VAL A 266 116.05 87.61 -76.62
N GLY A 267 116.53 86.72 -75.76
CA GLY A 267 117.60 86.99 -74.80
C GLY A 267 117.19 87.75 -73.53
N ARG A 268 115.90 88.06 -73.32
CA ARG A 268 115.40 88.70 -72.08
C ARG A 268 114.48 87.77 -71.28
N VAL A 269 114.48 87.94 -69.97
CA VAL A 269 113.55 87.27 -69.05
C VAL A 269 112.35 88.19 -68.82
N GLY A 270 111.14 87.71 -69.11
CA GLY A 270 109.88 88.36 -68.76
C GLY A 270 109.34 87.82 -67.44
N ILE A 271 108.80 88.69 -66.58
CA ILE A 271 108.10 88.31 -65.35
C ILE A 271 106.74 89.00 -65.36
N GLY A 272 105.66 88.28 -65.03
CA GLY A 272 104.30 88.82 -64.98
C GLY A 272 103.53 88.28 -63.79
N ALA A 273 102.57 89.07 -63.30
CA ALA A 273 101.62 88.66 -62.27
C ALA A 273 100.18 88.94 -62.73
N ALA A 274 99.24 88.08 -62.41
CA ALA A 274 97.83 88.17 -62.79
C ALA A 274 96.92 87.67 -61.67
N ILE A 275 95.67 88.13 -61.64
CA ILE A 275 94.62 87.62 -60.74
C ILE A 275 93.53 86.96 -61.59
N GLY A 276 93.00 85.85 -61.09
CA GLY A 276 91.89 85.11 -61.68
C GLY A 276 90.90 84.67 -60.62
N GLY A 277 89.68 84.38 -61.03
CA GLY A 277 88.64 83.91 -60.12
C GLY A 277 87.72 82.86 -60.77
N TYR A 278 87.19 81.96 -59.94
CA TYR A 278 86.26 80.91 -60.33
C TYR A 278 85.28 80.57 -59.20
N ARG A 279 83.98 80.55 -59.50
CA ARG A 279 82.85 80.27 -58.55
C ARG A 279 82.98 80.93 -57.16
N GLY A 280 83.40 82.19 -57.12
CA GLY A 280 83.51 82.99 -55.88
C GLY A 280 84.87 82.90 -55.17
N LYS A 281 85.80 82.07 -55.65
CA LYS A 281 87.19 81.98 -55.17
C LYS A 281 88.12 82.77 -56.07
N GLN A 282 89.18 83.34 -55.49
CA GLN A 282 90.19 84.16 -56.17
C GLN A 282 91.58 83.57 -55.99
N ALA A 283 92.45 83.79 -56.99
CA ALA A 283 93.84 83.36 -56.97
C ALA A 283 94.74 84.35 -57.70
N VAL A 284 96.01 84.35 -57.33
CA VAL A 284 97.08 85.19 -57.89
C VAL A 284 98.10 84.28 -58.57
N ALA A 285 98.44 84.56 -59.81
CA ALA A 285 99.49 83.86 -60.53
C ALA A 285 100.69 84.75 -60.81
N VAL A 286 101.88 84.17 -60.73
CA VAL A 286 103.15 84.78 -61.13
C VAL A 286 103.83 83.85 -62.12
N GLY A 287 104.36 84.40 -63.20
CA GLY A 287 105.07 83.61 -64.20
C GLY A 287 106.30 84.33 -64.70
N MET A 288 107.24 83.53 -65.19
CA MET A 288 108.45 83.96 -65.85
C MET A 288 108.58 83.28 -67.21
N ALA A 289 109.12 83.99 -68.19
CA ALA A 289 109.36 83.45 -69.52
C ALA A 289 110.76 83.85 -70.00
N PHE A 290 111.43 82.94 -70.70
CA PHE A 290 112.75 83.16 -71.27
C PHE A 290 112.82 82.57 -72.67
N ALA A 291 113.25 83.38 -73.64
CA ALA A 291 113.34 83.03 -75.04
C ALA A 291 114.82 83.03 -75.49
N PRO A 292 115.54 81.90 -75.42
CA PRO A 292 116.94 81.82 -75.84
C PRO A 292 117.15 81.98 -77.36
N SER A 293 116.12 81.77 -78.18
CA SER A 293 116.15 82.00 -79.64
C SER A 293 114.77 82.41 -80.15
N GLU A 294 114.66 83.00 -81.35
CA GLU A 294 113.35 83.35 -81.96
C GLU A 294 112.41 82.15 -82.08
N ASN A 295 112.96 80.94 -82.15
CA ASN A 295 112.20 79.71 -82.37
C ASN A 295 111.96 78.91 -81.09
N LEU A 296 112.46 79.35 -79.93
CA LEU A 296 112.37 78.56 -78.68
C LEU A 296 112.01 79.45 -77.50
N ASN A 297 110.83 79.22 -76.92
CA ASN A 297 110.30 79.95 -75.78
C ASN A 297 110.07 79.02 -74.59
N PHE A 298 110.66 79.34 -73.45
CA PHE A 298 110.38 78.70 -72.17
C PHE A 298 109.46 79.58 -71.35
N THR A 299 108.41 78.99 -70.77
CA THR A 299 107.48 79.68 -69.87
C THR A 299 107.27 78.85 -68.62
N GLY A 300 107.52 79.42 -67.45
CA GLY A 300 107.14 78.85 -66.15
C GLY A 300 106.11 79.75 -65.48
N LYS A 301 105.03 79.18 -64.96
CA LYS A 301 103.96 79.90 -64.28
C LYS A 301 103.60 79.17 -63.00
N VAL A 302 103.26 79.90 -61.95
CA VAL A 302 102.70 79.39 -60.71
C VAL A 302 101.49 80.23 -60.32
N GLY A 303 100.39 79.58 -59.99
CA GLY A 303 99.16 80.16 -59.44
C GLY A 303 99.04 79.78 -57.97
N LEU A 304 98.76 80.76 -57.11
CA LEU A 304 98.54 80.60 -55.69
C LEU A 304 97.13 81.09 -55.36
N SER A 305 96.33 80.27 -54.70
CA SER A 305 95.02 80.69 -54.22
C SER A 305 95.15 81.68 -53.06
N THR A 306 94.22 82.63 -52.95
CA THR A 306 94.27 83.69 -51.92
C THR A 306 93.87 83.20 -50.54
N ASP A 307 93.05 82.14 -50.45
CA ASP A 307 92.51 81.60 -49.18
C ASP A 307 93.39 80.49 -48.56
N ASP A 308 94.01 79.61 -49.36
CA ASP A 308 94.93 78.57 -48.87
C ASP A 308 96.10 78.40 -49.85
N ILE A 309 97.32 78.68 -49.39
CA ILE A 309 98.56 78.56 -50.17
C ILE A 309 98.81 77.12 -50.65
N ARG A 310 98.23 76.11 -49.98
CA ARG A 310 98.38 74.70 -50.36
C ARG A 310 97.74 74.38 -51.71
N ASN A 311 96.72 75.14 -52.12
CA ASN A 311 96.07 75.03 -53.44
C ASN A 311 96.85 75.80 -54.52
N SER A 312 98.17 75.57 -54.56
CA SER A 312 99.05 76.11 -55.58
C SER A 312 99.03 75.24 -56.84
N ALA A 313 98.87 75.87 -58.00
CA ALA A 313 99.00 75.24 -59.30
C ALA A 313 100.32 75.71 -59.94
N TYR A 314 101.05 74.85 -60.62
CA TYR A 314 102.24 75.24 -61.38
C TYR A 314 102.19 74.65 -62.78
N GLY A 315 102.82 75.32 -63.73
CA GLY A 315 102.86 74.89 -65.12
C GLY A 315 104.13 75.39 -65.79
N VAL A 316 104.84 74.47 -66.44
CA VAL A 316 106.03 74.78 -67.24
C VAL A 316 105.76 74.32 -68.66
N GLY A 317 106.07 75.17 -69.62
CA GLY A 317 105.84 74.92 -71.04
C GLY A 317 107.05 75.35 -71.85
N VAL A 318 107.30 74.61 -72.93
CA VAL A 318 108.29 74.92 -73.95
C VAL A 318 107.55 75.00 -75.27
N ASN A 319 107.68 76.11 -75.98
CA ASN A 319 107.11 76.27 -77.30
C ASN A 319 108.25 76.38 -78.31
N TYR A 320 108.17 75.58 -79.37
CA TYR A 320 109.09 75.62 -80.50
C TYR A 320 108.32 76.04 -81.75
N PHE A 321 108.78 77.09 -82.44
CA PHE A 321 108.15 77.64 -83.64
C PHE A 321 108.97 77.22 -84.87
N PHE A 322 108.30 76.72 -85.91
CA PHE A 322 108.88 76.31 -87.20
C PHE A 322 108.49 77.28 -88.31
#